data_AF-A0A949N0C4-F1
#
_entry.id   AF-A0A949N0C4-F1
#
_cell.length_a   1.000
_cell.length_b   1.000
_cell.length_c   1.000
_cell.angle_alpha   90.00
_cell.angle_beta   90.00
_cell.angle_gamma   90.00
#
_symmetry.space_group_name_H-M   'P 1'
#
loop_
_entity.id
_entity.type
_entity.pdbx_description
1 polymer ?
#
loop_
_entity_poly.entity_id
_entity_poly.type
_entity_poly.pdbx_seq_one_letter_code
_entity_poly.pdbx_strand_id
1 'polypeptide(L)'
;MTSVGTGGGGRRTPLELARQLEVLRDEMRRRFVESSEVIERVHHAHRPSASNLIDYLTLRSFDLREVQKSLAEWGLSSLGRSEEHVITTLERVIDNLHLMAGDESRTWTESAVGFYEGRTTLATNATRLLGLGRPSRPVRVMVTMPSDAADDYSLVARLVDGGMDVARINCAHDDPARWESMVKNVRAAATSAGRPCRIMMDLPGPKLRTGPIAEGPRVVRLRPRRDECGRVVEFARALLTDEGYVASREREGSTEVRVPVAASWLDALGVGDSFDLVDARGARREGVVERVLAHARVARFAKTTYVATGTTLVSATRRRTNVGVLPARPGSLRLFTGDVLTLTRELAPASPGARRIGCTPPEVLDAVRVGERVAFDDGRIDAVVVQCRDGEVDVRVTAAAQRGARLRGERGINLPDTDLDLAALSDEDVAALRFVVAHADLVGLSFVNRIDDIVALRQHLRELHGEDVGIVLKIETVHGFERLPDLLLTAMASERVGVMVARGDLAVECGFERLAEVQEEILWLCEAAHIPVIWATQVLDQMARTGRPSRAEISDVVMAGRSECVMLNKGPHVVEALRTLDDILGRMDSVQHKKTSLLRRLESWSSPRK
;
A
#
# COMPACT_ATOMS: atom_id res chain seq x y z
N MET A 1 -17.99 -14.15 -28.93
CA MET A 1 -16.83 -14.81 -29.57
C MET A 1 -17.10 -14.98 -31.06
N THR A 2 -16.84 -13.94 -31.84
CA THR A 2 -16.78 -14.01 -33.30
C THR A 2 -15.34 -14.37 -33.66
N SER A 3 -15.06 -15.66 -33.92
CA SER A 3 -13.73 -16.07 -34.36
C SER A 3 -13.45 -15.49 -35.75
N VAL A 4 -12.44 -14.64 -35.86
CA VAL A 4 -11.87 -14.24 -37.14
C VAL A 4 -11.14 -15.47 -37.70
N GLY A 5 -11.64 -16.01 -38.81
CA GLY A 5 -11.31 -17.35 -39.31
C GLY A 5 -9.83 -17.66 -39.48
N THR A 6 -9.49 -18.91 -39.16
CA THR A 6 -8.21 -19.57 -39.43
C THR A 6 -8.15 -19.96 -40.91
N GLY A 7 -7.64 -19.07 -41.76
CA GLY A 7 -7.33 -19.37 -43.16
C GLY A 7 -5.82 -19.31 -43.42
N GLY A 8 -5.24 -20.44 -43.81
CA GLY A 8 -4.02 -20.60 -44.63
C GLY A 8 -2.69 -20.00 -44.14
N GLY A 9 -1.64 -20.82 -44.03
CA GLY A 9 -0.27 -20.41 -43.68
C GLY A 9 0.49 -19.55 -44.72
N GLY A 10 -0.22 -18.69 -45.46
CA GLY A 10 0.35 -17.65 -46.31
C GLY A 10 0.36 -16.30 -45.61
N ARG A 11 1.34 -15.45 -45.91
CA ARG A 11 1.42 -14.08 -45.41
C ARG A 11 0.15 -13.32 -45.81
N ARG A 12 -0.60 -12.80 -44.82
CA ARG A 12 -1.81 -11.99 -45.07
C ARG A 12 -1.46 -10.76 -45.90
N THR A 13 -2.28 -10.47 -46.91
CA THR A 13 -2.12 -9.29 -47.76
C THR A 13 -2.45 -8.01 -46.99
N PRO A 14 -1.92 -6.84 -47.41
CA PRO A 14 -2.26 -5.57 -46.77
C PRO A 14 -3.76 -5.29 -46.75
N LEU A 15 -4.47 -5.62 -47.83
CA LEU A 15 -5.92 -5.41 -47.94
C LEU A 15 -6.73 -6.32 -46.99
N GLU A 16 -6.31 -7.56 -46.79
CA GLU A 16 -6.96 -8.46 -45.80
C GLU A 16 -6.78 -7.95 -44.37
N LEU A 17 -5.59 -7.46 -44.03
CA LEU A 17 -5.33 -6.84 -42.73
C LEU A 17 -6.14 -5.54 -42.55
N ALA A 18 -6.23 -4.71 -43.58
CA ALA A 18 -7.01 -3.48 -43.55
C ALA A 18 -8.48 -3.77 -43.22
N ARG A 19 -9.09 -4.74 -43.93
CA ARG A 19 -10.49 -5.15 -43.68
C ARG A 19 -10.70 -5.68 -42.26
N GLN A 20 -9.75 -6.45 -41.72
CA GLN A 20 -9.84 -6.94 -40.34
C GLN A 20 -9.81 -5.80 -39.32
N LEU A 21 -8.93 -4.82 -39.53
CA LEU A 21 -8.84 -3.65 -38.66
C LEU A 21 -10.03 -2.69 -38.84
N GLU A 22 -10.64 -2.63 -40.01
CA GLU A 22 -11.86 -1.87 -40.26
C GLU A 22 -13.06 -2.41 -39.48
N VAL A 23 -13.19 -3.74 -39.34
CA VAL A 23 -14.21 -4.34 -38.46
C VAL A 23 -14.03 -3.86 -37.02
N LEU A 24 -12.78 -3.78 -36.56
CA LEU A 24 -12.47 -3.29 -35.21
C LEU A 24 -12.78 -1.80 -35.05
N ARG A 25 -12.42 -0.97 -36.05
CA ARG A 25 -12.74 0.46 -36.08
C ARG A 25 -14.26 0.69 -36.05
N ASP A 26 -15.01 -0.10 -36.80
CA ASP A 26 -16.47 0.05 -36.89
C ASP A 26 -17.14 -0.40 -35.58
N GLU A 27 -16.57 -1.39 -34.88
CA GLU A 27 -16.97 -1.74 -33.50
C GLU A 27 -16.72 -0.58 -32.52
N MET A 28 -15.53 0.03 -32.55
CA MET A 28 -15.19 1.19 -31.72
C MET A 28 -16.18 2.34 -31.92
N ARG A 29 -16.48 2.67 -33.18
CA ARG A 29 -17.48 3.71 -33.53
C ARG A 29 -18.87 3.37 -33.01
N ARG A 30 -19.28 2.10 -33.03
CA ARG A 30 -20.56 1.67 -32.46
C ARG A 30 -20.59 1.83 -30.94
N ARG A 31 -19.55 1.35 -30.24
CA ARG A 31 -19.43 1.46 -28.78
C ARG A 31 -19.39 2.91 -28.30
N PHE A 32 -18.74 3.79 -29.05
CA PHE A 32 -18.75 5.22 -28.79
C PHE A 32 -20.18 5.79 -28.77
N VAL A 33 -21.02 5.44 -29.77
CA VAL A 33 -22.42 5.87 -29.82
C VAL A 33 -23.23 5.29 -28.65
N GLU A 34 -23.05 4.00 -28.36
CA GLU A 34 -23.72 3.31 -27.24
C GLU A 34 -23.35 3.89 -25.87
N SER A 35 -22.13 4.43 -25.74
CA SER A 35 -21.61 4.99 -24.49
C SER A 35 -21.74 6.51 -24.39
N SER A 36 -22.46 7.15 -25.32
CA SER A 36 -22.66 8.61 -25.38
C SER A 36 -23.15 9.20 -24.06
N GLU A 37 -24.18 8.62 -23.44
CA GLU A 37 -24.69 9.08 -22.15
C GLU A 37 -23.66 9.03 -21.03
N VAL A 38 -22.77 8.02 -21.04
CA VAL A 38 -21.71 7.88 -20.04
C VAL A 38 -20.65 8.98 -20.25
N ILE A 39 -20.26 9.22 -21.50
CA ILE A 39 -19.30 10.29 -21.86
C ILE A 39 -19.87 11.68 -21.53
N GLU A 40 -21.17 11.89 -21.68
CA GLU A 40 -21.79 13.18 -21.33
C GLU A 40 -21.75 13.49 -19.84
N ARG A 41 -21.79 12.44 -18.98
CA ARG A 41 -21.69 12.55 -17.52
C ARG A 41 -20.26 12.82 -17.04
N VAL A 42 -19.24 12.57 -17.85
CA VAL A 42 -17.85 12.88 -17.46
C VAL A 42 -17.58 14.38 -17.56
N HIS A 43 -16.65 14.86 -16.74
CA HIS A 43 -16.18 16.24 -16.79
C HIS A 43 -15.62 16.54 -18.20
N HIS A 44 -15.88 17.74 -18.72
CA HIS A 44 -15.54 18.08 -20.11
C HIS A 44 -14.05 17.85 -20.44
N ALA A 45 -13.16 18.08 -19.48
CA ALA A 45 -11.71 17.84 -19.61
C ALA A 45 -11.34 16.35 -19.79
N HIS A 46 -12.21 15.42 -19.42
CA HIS A 46 -12.00 13.97 -19.51
C HIS A 46 -12.76 13.31 -20.67
N ARG A 47 -13.62 14.03 -21.41
CA ARG A 47 -14.40 13.43 -22.53
C ARG A 47 -13.54 12.73 -23.58
N PRO A 48 -12.41 13.31 -24.06
CA PRO A 48 -11.54 12.62 -25.00
C PRO A 48 -10.92 11.36 -24.38
N SER A 49 -10.55 11.42 -23.10
CA SER A 49 -9.99 10.29 -22.37
C SER A 49 -10.99 9.15 -22.12
N ALA A 50 -12.24 9.48 -21.80
CA ALA A 50 -13.32 8.50 -21.66
C ALA A 50 -13.57 7.78 -22.99
N SER A 51 -13.58 8.52 -24.09
CA SER A 51 -13.72 7.97 -25.45
C SER A 51 -12.57 7.02 -25.78
N ASN A 52 -11.32 7.44 -25.52
CA ASN A 52 -10.14 6.61 -25.77
C ASN A 52 -10.09 5.36 -24.87
N LEU A 53 -10.56 5.43 -23.62
CA LEU A 53 -10.73 4.27 -22.76
C LEU A 53 -11.75 3.27 -23.35
N ILE A 54 -12.89 3.73 -23.86
CA ILE A 54 -13.88 2.88 -24.52
C ILE A 54 -13.29 2.21 -25.77
N ASP A 55 -12.51 2.95 -26.57
CA ASP A 55 -11.78 2.41 -27.71
C ASP A 55 -10.78 1.35 -27.26
N TYR A 56 -10.02 1.60 -26.19
CA TYR A 56 -9.08 0.64 -25.62
C TYR A 56 -9.77 -0.65 -25.15
N LEU A 57 -10.87 -0.56 -24.42
CA LEU A 57 -11.64 -1.73 -23.97
C LEU A 57 -12.17 -2.52 -25.17
N THR A 58 -12.62 -1.81 -26.21
CA THR A 58 -13.04 -2.43 -27.46
C THR A 58 -11.87 -3.16 -28.14
N LEU A 59 -10.71 -2.52 -28.26
CA LEU A 59 -9.47 -3.11 -28.78
C LEU A 59 -9.11 -4.42 -28.04
N ARG A 60 -9.17 -4.40 -26.71
CA ARG A 60 -8.80 -5.52 -25.84
C ARG A 60 -9.84 -6.64 -25.81
N SER A 61 -11.04 -6.42 -26.34
CA SER A 61 -12.06 -7.46 -26.50
C SER A 61 -11.79 -8.43 -27.68
N PHE A 62 -10.79 -8.13 -28.52
CA PHE A 62 -10.36 -8.95 -29.65
C PHE A 62 -9.01 -9.65 -29.36
N ASP A 63 -8.84 -10.88 -29.84
CA ASP A 63 -7.53 -11.53 -29.86
C ASP A 63 -6.70 -10.99 -31.03
N LEU A 64 -5.80 -10.06 -30.71
CA LEU A 64 -5.00 -9.35 -31.72
C LEU A 64 -3.70 -10.07 -32.07
N ARG A 65 -3.31 -11.15 -31.38
CA ARG A 65 -1.94 -11.70 -31.47
C ARG A 65 -1.51 -12.04 -32.90
N GLU A 66 -2.39 -12.64 -33.68
CA GLU A 66 -2.10 -12.97 -35.08
C GLU A 66 -2.05 -11.73 -35.98
N VAL A 67 -2.96 -10.76 -35.76
CA VAL A 67 -2.94 -9.48 -36.48
C VAL A 67 -1.65 -8.72 -36.18
N GLN A 68 -1.22 -8.69 -34.92
CA GLN A 68 0.01 -8.02 -34.49
C GLN A 68 1.26 -8.61 -35.14
N LYS A 69 1.36 -9.94 -35.22
CA LYS A 69 2.45 -10.62 -35.93
C LYS A 69 2.45 -10.23 -37.40
N SER A 70 1.30 -10.31 -38.08
CA SER A 70 1.21 -9.94 -39.50
C SER A 70 1.53 -8.46 -39.74
N LEU A 71 1.08 -7.54 -38.89
CA LEU A 71 1.44 -6.11 -38.99
C LEU A 71 2.95 -5.90 -38.87
N ALA A 72 3.60 -6.56 -37.91
CA ALA A 72 5.04 -6.47 -37.71
C ALA A 72 5.84 -7.02 -38.92
N GLU A 73 5.36 -8.08 -39.58
CA GLU A 73 5.97 -8.59 -40.82
C GLU A 73 5.95 -7.55 -41.95
N TRP A 74 4.92 -6.69 -41.98
CA TRP A 74 4.81 -5.56 -42.90
C TRP A 74 5.54 -4.29 -42.43
N GLY A 75 6.23 -4.33 -41.29
CA GLY A 75 6.96 -3.18 -40.73
C GLY A 75 6.05 -2.11 -40.11
N LEU A 76 4.78 -2.45 -39.85
CA LEU A 76 3.80 -1.53 -39.28
C LEU A 76 3.75 -1.66 -37.74
N SER A 77 3.11 -0.68 -37.11
CA SER A 77 2.84 -0.72 -35.67
C SER A 77 2.04 -1.98 -35.31
N SER A 78 2.48 -2.70 -34.28
CA SER A 78 1.75 -3.85 -33.72
C SER A 78 0.58 -3.43 -32.82
N LEU A 79 0.21 -2.14 -32.78
CA LEU A 79 -0.80 -1.57 -31.88
C LEU A 79 -0.47 -1.71 -30.38
N GLY A 80 0.64 -2.37 -30.02
CA GLY A 80 0.99 -2.68 -28.63
C GLY A 80 1.52 -1.50 -27.82
N ARG A 81 1.42 -0.26 -28.33
CA ARG A 81 1.77 1.01 -27.67
C ARG A 81 0.77 2.10 -28.05
N SER A 82 -0.51 1.72 -28.10
CA SER A 82 -1.59 2.59 -28.59
C SER A 82 -2.50 3.10 -27.47
N GLU A 83 -2.23 2.75 -26.21
CA GLU A 83 -3.06 3.05 -25.03
C GLU A 83 -3.53 4.50 -25.04
N GLU A 84 -2.62 5.47 -25.14
CA GLU A 84 -2.94 6.91 -25.09
C GLU A 84 -3.69 7.45 -26.34
N HIS A 85 -3.81 6.69 -27.42
CA HIS A 85 -4.31 7.18 -28.72
C HIS A 85 -4.75 6.02 -29.64
N VAL A 86 -5.73 5.23 -29.17
CA VAL A 86 -6.08 3.93 -29.75
C VAL A 86 -6.61 4.07 -31.17
N ILE A 87 -7.71 4.82 -31.32
CA ILE A 87 -8.39 4.99 -32.62
C ILE A 87 -7.46 5.64 -33.66
N THR A 88 -6.68 6.63 -33.24
CA THR A 88 -5.69 7.31 -34.10
C THR A 88 -4.65 6.32 -34.62
N THR A 89 -4.12 5.45 -33.76
CA THR A 89 -3.13 4.43 -34.19
C THR A 89 -3.76 3.45 -35.16
N LEU A 90 -4.98 2.98 -34.86
CA LEU A 90 -5.71 2.04 -35.68
C LEU A 90 -5.97 2.62 -37.08
N GLU A 91 -6.49 3.84 -37.16
CA GLU A 91 -6.76 4.52 -38.42
C GLU A 91 -5.48 4.75 -39.23
N ARG A 92 -4.37 5.18 -38.61
CA ARG A 92 -3.07 5.28 -39.30
C ARG A 92 -2.59 3.95 -39.86
N VAL A 93 -2.76 2.85 -39.14
CA VAL A 93 -2.36 1.54 -39.65
C VAL A 93 -3.26 1.12 -40.82
N ILE A 94 -4.57 1.32 -40.73
CA ILE A 94 -5.51 1.05 -41.83
C ILE A 94 -5.16 1.87 -43.07
N ASP A 95 -4.89 3.17 -42.91
CA ASP A 95 -4.52 4.07 -44.02
C ASP A 95 -3.25 3.59 -44.72
N ASN A 96 -2.20 3.24 -43.96
CA ASN A 96 -0.96 2.71 -44.52
C ASN A 96 -1.18 1.37 -45.24
N LEU A 97 -2.01 0.47 -44.71
CA LEU A 97 -2.29 -0.81 -45.36
C LEU A 97 -2.99 -0.63 -46.72
N HIS A 98 -3.90 0.34 -46.83
CA HIS A 98 -4.54 0.68 -48.11
C HIS A 98 -3.57 1.30 -49.10
N LEU A 99 -2.70 2.22 -48.66
CA LEU A 99 -1.62 2.76 -49.50
C LEU A 99 -0.69 1.64 -50.01
N MET A 100 -0.32 0.70 -49.15
CA MET A 100 0.47 -0.48 -49.52
C MET A 100 -0.26 -1.43 -50.47
N ALA A 101 -1.59 -1.41 -50.48
CA ALA A 101 -2.42 -2.14 -51.43
C ALA A 101 -2.65 -1.39 -52.76
N GLY A 102 -2.09 -0.17 -52.91
CA GLY A 102 -2.20 0.65 -54.11
C GLY A 102 -3.41 1.58 -54.16
N ASP A 103 -4.12 1.78 -53.05
CA ASP A 103 -5.22 2.75 -52.96
C ASP A 103 -4.69 4.13 -52.57
N GLU A 104 -4.32 4.93 -53.56
CA GLU A 104 -3.83 6.30 -53.41
C GLU A 104 -4.96 7.32 -53.14
N SER A 105 -6.23 6.90 -53.18
CA SER A 105 -7.38 7.80 -53.04
C SER A 105 -7.72 8.15 -51.59
N ARG A 106 -7.09 7.45 -50.62
CA ARG A 106 -7.35 7.66 -49.20
C ARG A 106 -6.80 8.97 -48.68
N THR A 107 -7.65 9.70 -47.95
CA THR A 107 -7.26 10.84 -47.12
C THR A 107 -7.07 10.41 -45.67
N TRP A 108 -6.07 10.99 -45.02
CA TRP A 108 -5.83 10.80 -43.60
C TRP A 108 -7.04 11.26 -42.78
N THR A 109 -7.63 10.35 -42.02
CA THR A 109 -8.72 10.67 -41.09
C THR A 109 -8.18 11.43 -39.86
N GLU A 110 -8.82 12.53 -39.45
CA GLU A 110 -8.52 13.16 -38.17
C GLU A 110 -9.31 12.45 -37.05
N SER A 111 -8.62 12.18 -35.94
CA SER A 111 -9.16 11.50 -34.76
C SER A 111 -9.12 12.44 -33.56
N ALA A 112 -9.98 12.21 -32.55
CA ALA A 112 -10.18 13.12 -31.42
C ALA A 112 -8.98 13.24 -30.44
N VAL A 113 -8.07 12.25 -30.42
CA VAL A 113 -6.85 12.29 -29.60
C VAL A 113 -5.65 11.95 -30.47
N GLY A 114 -4.85 12.96 -30.82
CA GLY A 114 -3.61 12.78 -31.57
C GLY A 114 -2.47 12.13 -30.75
N PHE A 115 -1.41 11.68 -31.44
CA PHE A 115 -0.25 11.03 -30.81
C PHE A 115 0.42 11.87 -29.71
N TYR A 116 0.51 13.19 -29.91
CA TYR A 116 1.10 14.10 -28.92
C TYR A 116 0.10 14.52 -27.84
N GLU A 117 -1.19 14.45 -28.13
CA GLU A 117 -2.25 14.92 -27.25
C GLU A 117 -2.48 13.94 -26.09
N GLY A 118 -2.44 12.63 -26.33
CA GLY A 118 -2.61 11.63 -25.27
C GLY A 118 -1.57 11.76 -24.15
N ARG A 119 -0.28 11.75 -24.52
CA ARG A 119 0.84 11.97 -23.58
C ARG A 119 0.73 13.29 -22.83
N THR A 120 0.38 14.36 -23.55
CA THR A 120 0.22 15.69 -22.95
C THR A 120 -0.95 15.70 -21.97
N THR A 121 -2.07 15.06 -22.33
CA THR A 121 -3.28 14.96 -21.50
C THR A 121 -2.99 14.22 -20.19
N LEU A 122 -2.31 13.07 -20.25
CA LEU A 122 -1.90 12.35 -19.05
C LEU A 122 -0.96 13.19 -18.17
N ALA A 123 0.03 13.86 -18.75
CA ALA A 123 0.94 14.74 -18.01
C ALA A 123 0.22 15.94 -17.37
N THR A 124 -0.76 16.53 -18.06
CA THR A 124 -1.62 17.60 -17.55
C THR A 124 -2.49 17.10 -16.40
N ASN A 125 -3.14 15.94 -16.54
CA ASN A 125 -3.95 15.32 -15.50
C ASN A 125 -3.12 14.97 -14.26
N ALA A 126 -1.93 14.41 -14.45
CA ALA A 126 -0.96 14.14 -13.39
C ALA A 126 -0.55 15.43 -12.66
N THR A 127 -0.31 16.51 -13.39
CA THR A 127 0.03 17.82 -12.81
C THR A 127 -1.13 18.42 -12.03
N ARG A 128 -2.34 18.33 -12.57
CA ARG A 128 -3.56 18.83 -11.94
C ARG A 128 -3.84 18.12 -10.62
N LEU A 129 -3.66 16.80 -10.57
CA LEU A 129 -3.87 15.98 -9.38
C LEU A 129 -2.70 16.06 -8.39
N LEU A 130 -1.49 15.70 -8.83
CA LEU A 130 -0.34 15.42 -7.96
C LEU A 130 0.62 16.61 -7.83
N GLY A 131 0.38 17.70 -8.55
CA GLY A 131 1.29 18.84 -8.62
C GLY A 131 2.38 18.67 -9.70
N LEU A 132 3.20 19.71 -9.85
CA LEU A 132 4.25 19.77 -10.86
C LEU A 132 5.32 18.69 -10.61
N GLY A 133 5.69 17.96 -11.67
CA GLY A 133 6.87 17.09 -11.67
C GLY A 133 8.16 17.90 -11.82
N ARG A 134 9.31 17.25 -11.65
CA ARG A 134 10.62 17.89 -11.82
C ARG A 134 11.17 17.60 -13.21
N PRO A 135 11.87 18.53 -13.88
CA PRO A 135 12.46 18.26 -15.19
C PRO A 135 13.43 17.07 -15.20
N SER A 136 14.17 16.87 -14.09
CA SER A 136 15.10 15.75 -13.92
C SER A 136 14.45 14.46 -13.41
N ARG A 137 13.17 14.52 -13.00
CA ARG A 137 12.37 13.41 -12.47
C ARG A 137 10.87 13.75 -12.61
N PRO A 138 10.24 13.41 -13.73
CA PRO A 138 8.82 13.70 -13.96
C PRO A 138 7.87 12.91 -13.04
N VAL A 139 8.26 11.69 -12.64
CA VAL A 139 7.50 10.84 -11.70
C VAL A 139 7.53 11.46 -10.30
N ARG A 140 6.37 11.68 -9.67
CA ARG A 140 6.28 12.30 -8.33
C ARG A 140 6.60 11.28 -7.24
N VAL A 141 7.06 11.73 -6.07
CA VAL A 141 7.21 10.86 -4.90
C VAL A 141 6.19 11.25 -3.83
N MET A 142 5.39 10.26 -3.44
CA MET A 142 4.49 10.35 -2.30
C MET A 142 5.14 9.67 -1.09
N VAL A 143 5.06 10.28 0.10
CA VAL A 143 5.59 9.68 1.32
C VAL A 143 4.50 9.62 2.39
N THR A 144 4.33 8.45 2.98
CA THR A 144 3.43 8.27 4.14
C THR A 144 4.05 8.93 5.37
N MET A 145 3.34 9.88 5.97
CA MET A 145 3.78 10.59 7.16
C MET A 145 3.77 9.65 8.37
N PRO A 146 4.88 9.50 9.11
CA PRO A 146 4.87 8.85 10.42
C PRO A 146 4.18 9.76 11.45
N SER A 147 3.70 9.16 12.55
CA SER A 147 3.05 9.90 13.64
C SER A 147 3.95 11.01 14.19
N ASP A 148 5.27 10.76 14.27
CA ASP A 148 6.27 11.74 14.74
C ASP A 148 6.33 13.00 13.87
N ALA A 149 5.87 12.96 12.62
CA ALA A 149 5.85 14.13 11.75
C ALA A 149 4.90 15.24 12.23
N ALA A 150 3.98 14.92 13.15
CA ALA A 150 3.19 15.93 13.85
C ALA A 150 4.07 16.82 14.74
N ASP A 151 5.10 16.24 15.37
CA ASP A 151 5.90 16.88 16.41
C ASP A 151 7.34 17.21 15.96
N ASP A 152 7.84 16.59 14.88
CA ASP A 152 9.18 16.79 14.32
C ASP A 152 9.13 17.51 12.95
N TYR A 153 9.10 18.85 12.99
CA TYR A 153 9.24 19.68 11.80
C TYR A 153 10.54 19.39 11.01
N SER A 154 11.64 19.04 11.70
CA SER A 154 12.92 18.81 11.05
C SER A 154 12.89 17.59 10.13
N LEU A 155 12.15 16.55 10.51
CA LEU A 155 11.90 15.39 9.67
C LEU A 155 11.12 15.79 8.42
N VAL A 156 10.04 16.55 8.58
CA VAL A 156 9.19 16.99 7.46
C VAL A 156 9.98 17.87 6.48
N ALA A 157 10.78 18.82 6.98
CA ALA A 157 11.67 19.63 6.16
C ALA A 157 12.65 18.76 5.35
N ARG A 158 13.30 17.77 5.99
CA ARG A 158 14.20 16.83 5.29
C ARG A 158 13.48 16.00 4.22
N LEU A 159 12.22 15.63 4.43
CA LEU A 159 11.42 14.90 3.45
C LEU A 159 11.07 15.77 2.25
N VAL A 160 10.56 16.98 2.48
CA VAL A 160 10.27 17.95 1.41
C VAL A 160 11.55 18.23 0.62
N ASP A 161 12.65 18.54 1.32
CA ASP A 161 13.95 18.81 0.70
C ASP A 161 14.48 17.62 -0.10
N GLY A 162 14.32 16.42 0.44
CA GLY A 162 14.80 15.16 -0.12
C GLY A 162 14.07 14.70 -1.38
N GLY A 163 12.91 15.26 -1.71
CA GLY A 163 12.19 14.84 -2.92
C GLY A 163 10.69 14.65 -2.80
N MET A 164 10.11 14.79 -1.61
CA MET A 164 8.68 14.54 -1.40
C MET A 164 7.83 15.59 -2.13
N ASP A 165 6.98 15.13 -3.03
CA ASP A 165 6.07 15.96 -3.82
C ASP A 165 4.63 15.86 -3.30
N VAL A 166 4.27 14.71 -2.68
CA VAL A 166 2.98 14.49 -2.01
C VAL A 166 3.20 13.91 -0.60
N ALA A 167 2.65 14.55 0.41
CA ALA A 167 2.57 14.02 1.77
C ALA A 167 1.27 13.23 1.94
N ARG A 168 1.37 11.94 2.29
CA ARG A 168 0.22 11.08 2.56
C ARG A 168 -0.02 10.96 4.06
N ILE A 169 -1.20 11.34 4.52
CA ILE A 169 -1.68 11.14 5.91
C ILE A 169 -2.71 10.02 5.88
N ASN A 170 -2.48 8.96 6.66
CA ASN A 170 -3.39 7.83 6.75
C ASN A 170 -4.37 8.03 7.91
N CYS A 171 -5.65 8.28 7.62
CA CYS A 171 -6.66 8.58 8.62
C CYS A 171 -7.09 7.35 9.44
N ALA A 172 -6.66 6.13 9.08
CA ALA A 172 -6.83 4.95 9.93
C ALA A 172 -5.93 4.96 11.19
N HIS A 173 -5.09 5.98 11.34
CA HIS A 173 -4.16 6.18 12.45
C HIS A 173 -4.17 7.64 12.89
N ASP A 174 -3.74 7.86 14.14
CA ASP A 174 -3.68 9.19 14.75
C ASP A 174 -5.09 9.84 14.83
N ASP A 175 -5.14 11.15 15.10
CA ASP A 175 -6.37 11.90 15.33
C ASP A 175 -6.32 13.26 14.59
N PRO A 176 -7.45 13.98 14.47
CA PRO A 176 -7.50 15.26 13.77
C PRO A 176 -6.48 16.30 14.24
N ALA A 177 -6.13 16.33 15.53
CA ALA A 177 -5.16 17.29 16.05
C ALA A 177 -3.75 16.96 15.57
N ARG A 178 -3.37 15.68 15.56
CA ARG A 178 -2.09 15.23 14.99
C ARG A 178 -2.05 15.44 13.47
N TRP A 179 -3.13 15.15 12.76
CA TRP A 179 -3.23 15.41 11.31
C TRP A 179 -3.03 16.89 11.01
N GLU A 180 -3.66 17.78 11.77
CA GLU A 180 -3.52 19.24 11.58
C GLU A 180 -2.08 19.70 11.78
N SER A 181 -1.39 19.17 12.79
CA SER A 181 0.03 19.44 13.03
C SER A 181 0.91 18.95 11.86
N MET A 182 0.65 17.75 11.32
CA MET A 182 1.34 17.27 10.12
C MET A 182 1.11 18.20 8.92
N VAL A 183 -0.14 18.60 8.68
CA VAL A 183 -0.51 19.54 7.60
C VAL A 183 0.24 20.87 7.74
N LYS A 184 0.28 21.44 8.95
CA LYS A 184 1.01 22.68 9.24
C LYS A 184 2.50 22.52 8.94
N ASN A 185 3.12 21.43 9.40
CA ASN A 185 4.54 21.17 9.16
C ASN A 185 4.84 21.00 7.66
N VAL A 186 4.02 20.27 6.91
CA VAL A 186 4.19 20.07 5.46
C VAL A 186 4.09 21.41 4.71
N ARG A 187 3.06 22.22 4.99
CA ARG A 187 2.88 23.53 4.35
C ARG A 187 4.00 24.51 4.68
N ALA A 188 4.47 24.51 5.92
CA ALA A 188 5.60 25.33 6.36
C ALA A 188 6.90 24.90 5.67
N ALA A 189 7.18 23.60 5.61
CA ALA A 189 8.36 23.06 4.93
C ALA A 189 8.33 23.33 3.42
N ALA A 190 7.18 23.17 2.76
CA ALA A 190 6.98 23.49 1.35
C ALA A 190 7.28 24.98 1.06
N THR A 191 6.73 25.88 1.89
CA THR A 191 7.00 27.32 1.80
C THR A 191 8.49 27.62 2.00
N SER A 192 9.12 27.05 3.03
CA SER A 192 10.54 27.26 3.33
C SER A 192 11.46 26.75 2.22
N ALA A 193 11.08 25.67 1.54
CA ALA A 193 11.85 25.07 0.46
C ALA A 193 11.53 25.68 -0.92
N GLY A 194 10.60 26.65 -0.99
CA GLY A 194 10.18 27.29 -2.23
C GLY A 194 9.57 26.32 -3.26
N ARG A 195 9.00 25.19 -2.81
CA ARG A 195 8.45 24.14 -3.68
C ARG A 195 7.07 23.71 -3.19
N PRO A 196 6.09 23.50 -4.07
CA PRO A 196 4.80 22.97 -3.67
C PRO A 196 4.93 21.51 -3.18
N CYS A 197 4.14 21.14 -2.19
CA CYS A 197 3.98 19.76 -1.73
C CYS A 197 2.48 19.54 -1.47
N ARG A 198 1.87 18.61 -2.20
CA ARG A 198 0.45 18.29 -2.05
C ARG A 198 0.22 17.44 -0.81
N ILE A 199 -0.98 17.49 -0.24
CA ILE A 199 -1.39 16.68 0.90
C ILE A 199 -2.52 15.76 0.45
N MET A 200 -2.31 14.46 0.61
CA MET A 200 -3.32 13.43 0.39
C MET A 200 -3.72 12.82 1.74
N MET A 201 -5.01 12.74 2.00
CA MET A 201 -5.56 12.07 3.16
C MET A 201 -6.30 10.79 2.73
N ASP A 202 -5.83 9.65 3.23
CA ASP A 202 -6.41 8.34 2.95
C ASP A 202 -7.48 8.00 3.98
N LEU A 203 -8.70 7.78 3.51
CA LEU A 203 -9.80 7.30 4.34
C LEU A 203 -9.55 5.85 4.76
N PRO A 204 -9.82 5.45 6.02
CA PRO A 204 -9.69 4.07 6.48
C PRO A 204 -10.42 3.04 5.59
N GLY A 205 -11.67 3.34 5.22
CA GLY A 205 -12.56 2.40 4.55
C GLY A 205 -12.93 1.19 5.44
N PRO A 206 -13.73 0.25 4.91
CA PRO A 206 -14.31 -0.86 5.67
C PRO A 206 -13.33 -2.03 5.89
N LYS A 207 -12.08 -1.75 6.31
CA LYS A 207 -11.06 -2.80 6.44
C LYS A 207 -11.46 -3.85 7.47
N LEU A 208 -11.59 -5.11 7.03
CA LEU A 208 -11.97 -6.20 7.90
C LEU A 208 -10.84 -6.52 8.89
N ARG A 209 -11.19 -6.77 10.14
CA ARG A 209 -10.23 -7.08 11.21
C ARG A 209 -10.68 -8.22 12.09
N THR A 210 -9.71 -8.94 12.61
CA THR A 210 -9.90 -9.85 13.74
C THR A 210 -10.20 -9.06 15.01
N GLY A 211 -11.11 -9.57 15.82
CA GLY A 211 -11.46 -9.00 17.12
C GLY A 211 -10.33 -9.13 18.14
N PRO A 212 -10.54 -8.60 19.36
CA PRO A 212 -9.52 -8.55 20.37
C PRO A 212 -9.13 -9.96 20.86
N ILE A 213 -7.89 -10.10 21.33
CA ILE A 213 -7.39 -11.29 22.01
C ILE A 213 -6.95 -10.86 23.41
N ALA A 214 -7.37 -11.61 24.42
CA ALA A 214 -7.00 -11.33 25.80
C ALA A 214 -5.47 -11.29 25.95
N GLU A 215 -5.00 -10.34 26.76
CA GLU A 215 -3.58 -10.12 26.97
C GLU A 215 -2.88 -11.38 27.50
N GLY A 216 -1.65 -11.58 27.04
CA GLY A 216 -0.77 -12.63 27.54
C GLY A 216 -0.17 -12.29 28.91
N PRO A 217 0.66 -13.19 29.47
CA PRO A 217 1.25 -13.00 30.80
C PRO A 217 2.13 -11.73 30.88
N ARG A 218 2.02 -11.01 32.00
CA ARG A 218 2.86 -9.85 32.36
C ARG A 218 4.25 -10.30 32.81
N VAL A 219 5.08 -10.64 31.82
CA VAL A 219 6.43 -11.20 32.04
C VAL A 219 7.45 -10.63 31.06
N VAL A 220 8.55 -10.10 31.58
CA VAL A 220 9.68 -9.61 30.79
C VAL A 220 10.80 -10.65 30.73
N ARG A 221 11.46 -10.75 29.58
CA ARG A 221 12.59 -11.68 29.36
C ARG A 221 13.88 -10.89 29.24
N LEU A 222 14.74 -11.02 30.24
CA LEU A 222 16.09 -10.45 30.25
C LEU A 222 17.05 -11.49 29.66
N ARG A 223 17.64 -11.21 28.49
CA ARG A 223 18.48 -12.17 27.75
C ARG A 223 19.92 -11.64 27.58
N PRO A 224 20.92 -12.20 28.28
CA PRO A 224 22.31 -11.86 28.03
C PRO A 224 22.77 -12.41 26.68
N ARG A 225 23.71 -11.72 26.03
CA ARG A 225 24.38 -12.23 24.82
C ARG A 225 25.56 -13.09 25.20
N ARG A 226 25.74 -14.15 24.43
CA ARG A 226 26.83 -15.11 24.61
C ARG A 226 27.59 -15.29 23.31
N ASP A 227 28.88 -15.57 23.41
CA ASP A 227 29.70 -16.01 22.28
C ASP A 227 29.37 -17.45 21.88
N GLU A 228 30.03 -17.95 20.84
CA GLU A 228 29.88 -19.32 20.33
C GLU A 228 30.27 -20.38 21.37
N CYS A 229 31.15 -20.03 22.32
CA CYS A 229 31.56 -20.86 23.45
C CYS A 229 30.59 -20.80 24.64
N GLY A 230 29.50 -20.03 24.56
CA GLY A 230 28.51 -19.86 25.61
C GLY A 230 28.91 -18.93 26.77
N ARG A 231 30.03 -18.21 26.66
CA ARG A 231 30.48 -17.20 27.63
C ARG A 231 29.68 -15.92 27.45
N VAL A 232 29.33 -15.26 28.55
CA VAL A 232 28.56 -14.01 28.50
C VAL A 232 29.46 -12.89 27.99
N VAL A 233 29.12 -12.31 26.84
CA VAL A 233 29.79 -11.14 26.26
C VAL A 233 29.04 -9.85 26.58
N GLU A 234 27.74 -9.95 26.85
CA GLU A 234 26.90 -8.82 27.26
C GLU A 234 25.85 -9.29 28.27
N PHE A 235 25.80 -8.65 29.43
CA PHE A 235 24.78 -8.92 30.44
C PHE A 235 23.42 -8.40 29.99
N ALA A 236 22.34 -9.07 30.39
CA ALA A 236 21.02 -8.46 30.27
C ALA A 236 20.89 -7.36 31.32
N ARG A 237 20.27 -6.22 30.97
CA ARG A 237 20.03 -5.11 31.89
C ARG A 237 18.53 -4.90 32.11
N ALA A 238 18.18 -4.59 33.36
CA ALA A 238 16.86 -4.11 33.73
C ALA A 238 17.01 -2.79 34.48
N LEU A 239 16.12 -1.85 34.18
CA LEU A 239 16.00 -0.59 34.89
C LEU A 239 14.99 -0.78 36.03
N LEU A 240 15.48 -0.96 37.24
CA LEU A 240 14.65 -0.98 38.44
C LEU A 240 14.20 0.44 38.75
N THR A 241 12.89 0.67 38.83
CA THR A 241 12.30 1.99 39.11
C THR A 241 11.34 1.90 40.28
N ASP A 242 11.04 3.03 40.89
CA ASP A 242 9.95 3.10 41.84
C ASP A 242 8.61 2.79 41.13
N GLU A 243 7.72 2.07 41.80
CA GLU A 243 6.37 1.74 41.31
C GLU A 243 5.50 3.00 41.16
N GLY A 244 5.70 4.02 42.00
CA GLY A 244 5.05 5.32 41.90
C GLY A 244 5.61 6.23 40.79
N TYR A 245 6.73 5.86 40.18
CA TYR A 245 7.41 6.68 39.18
C TYR A 245 6.78 6.49 37.78
N VAL A 246 5.76 7.29 37.49
CA VAL A 246 5.23 7.50 36.14
C VAL A 246 6.16 8.46 35.41
N ALA A 247 6.98 7.95 34.49
CA ALA A 247 7.80 8.81 33.66
C ALA A 247 6.91 9.53 32.63
N SER A 248 6.42 10.72 32.97
CA SER A 248 5.76 11.63 32.02
C SER A 248 6.71 12.20 30.95
N ARG A 249 7.98 11.74 30.91
CA ARG A 249 9.02 12.17 29.98
C ARG A 249 10.05 11.06 29.77
N GLU A 250 9.78 10.12 28.88
CA GLU A 250 10.85 9.32 28.29
C GLU A 250 10.98 9.66 26.81
N ARG A 251 12.20 10.03 26.42
CA ARG A 251 12.66 9.96 25.04
C ARG A 251 12.64 8.49 24.64
N GLU A 252 11.98 8.17 23.53
CA GLU A 252 12.20 6.92 22.81
C GLU A 252 13.72 6.76 22.59
N GLY A 253 14.31 5.71 23.17
CA GLY A 253 15.76 5.46 23.04
C GLY A 253 16.42 4.64 24.15
N SER A 254 15.80 4.50 25.34
CA SER A 254 16.31 3.54 26.34
C SER A 254 15.95 2.11 25.94
N THR A 255 16.96 1.24 25.80
CA THR A 255 16.79 -0.18 25.46
C THR A 255 16.63 -1.08 26.69
N GLU A 256 16.71 -0.51 27.90
CA GLU A 256 16.66 -1.25 29.15
C GLU A 256 15.20 -1.52 29.58
N VAL A 257 14.91 -2.77 29.97
CA VAL A 257 13.56 -3.15 30.38
C VAL A 257 13.26 -2.63 31.78
N ARG A 258 12.19 -1.86 31.93
CA ARG A 258 11.74 -1.32 33.23
C ARG A 258 11.11 -2.42 34.11
N VAL A 259 11.50 -2.43 35.38
CA VAL A 259 10.96 -3.34 36.41
C VAL A 259 10.61 -2.50 37.66
N PRO A 260 9.32 -2.20 37.88
CA PRO A 260 8.89 -1.39 39.02
C PRO A 260 9.03 -2.19 40.33
N VAL A 261 9.48 -1.52 41.39
CA VAL A 261 9.65 -2.05 42.75
C VAL A 261 9.38 -0.95 43.77
N ALA A 262 9.14 -1.30 45.04
CA ALA A 262 8.98 -0.31 46.10
C ALA A 262 10.21 0.63 46.27
N ALA A 263 9.99 1.94 46.34
CA ALA A 263 11.02 2.97 46.57
C ALA A 263 11.97 2.63 47.74
N SER A 264 11.43 2.25 48.89
CA SER A 264 12.20 1.95 50.10
C SER A 264 13.19 0.78 49.92
N TRP A 265 12.88 -0.14 49.02
CA TRP A 265 13.77 -1.24 48.66
C TRP A 265 14.80 -0.78 47.62
N LEU A 266 14.38 0.01 46.63
CA LEU A 266 15.25 0.55 45.58
C LEU A 266 16.34 1.46 46.14
N ASP A 267 15.99 2.34 47.08
CA ASP A 267 16.90 3.31 47.69
C ASP A 267 17.98 2.66 48.55
N ALA A 268 17.70 1.46 49.06
CA ALA A 268 18.64 0.68 49.87
C ALA A 268 19.72 -0.03 49.03
N LEU A 269 19.67 0.06 47.70
CA LEU A 269 20.62 -0.59 46.80
C LEU A 269 21.66 0.38 46.24
N GLY A 270 22.93 0.05 46.44
CA GLY A 270 24.10 0.70 45.85
C GLY A 270 24.74 -0.12 44.71
N VAL A 271 25.75 0.45 44.05
CA VAL A 271 26.52 -0.25 43.01
C VAL A 271 27.25 -1.45 43.63
N GLY A 272 27.16 -2.61 42.98
CA GLY A 272 27.76 -3.86 43.44
C GLY A 272 26.86 -4.73 44.32
N ASP A 273 25.77 -4.17 44.87
CA ASP A 273 24.80 -4.94 45.64
C ASP A 273 24.10 -5.97 44.76
N SER A 274 23.86 -7.16 45.32
CA SER A 274 23.12 -8.22 44.66
C SER A 274 21.78 -8.51 45.33
N PHE A 275 20.87 -9.05 44.53
CA PHE A 275 19.57 -9.54 44.97
C PHE A 275 19.20 -10.81 44.23
N ASP A 276 18.56 -11.71 44.96
CA ASP A 276 18.06 -12.98 44.46
C ASP A 276 16.60 -12.88 44.05
N LEU A 277 16.23 -13.67 43.05
CA LEU A 277 14.85 -13.93 42.68
C LEU A 277 14.66 -15.38 42.22
N VAL A 278 13.43 -15.85 42.31
CA VAL A 278 12.99 -17.06 41.60
C VAL A 278 12.22 -16.59 40.38
N ASP A 279 12.75 -16.88 39.19
CA ASP A 279 12.15 -16.43 37.93
C ASP A 279 10.82 -17.15 37.65
N ALA A 280 10.06 -16.68 36.65
CA ALA A 280 8.75 -17.24 36.31
C ALA A 280 8.76 -18.72 35.87
N ARG A 281 9.94 -19.35 35.73
CA ARG A 281 10.11 -20.79 35.45
C ARG A 281 10.54 -21.58 36.69
N GLY A 282 10.57 -20.96 37.86
CA GLY A 282 11.04 -21.55 39.10
C GLY A 282 12.57 -21.55 39.26
N ALA A 283 13.32 -20.88 38.39
CA ALA A 283 14.77 -20.94 38.40
C ALA A 283 15.38 -19.79 39.22
N ARG A 284 16.30 -20.10 40.14
CA ARG A 284 17.01 -19.08 40.94
C ARG A 284 17.92 -18.22 40.07
N ARG A 285 17.84 -16.90 40.23
CA ARG A 285 18.60 -15.90 39.50
C ARG A 285 19.11 -14.85 40.47
N GLU A 286 20.22 -14.24 40.10
CA GLU A 286 20.84 -13.13 40.80
C GLU A 286 20.88 -11.93 39.85
N GLY A 287 20.48 -10.77 40.35
CA GLY A 287 20.74 -9.48 39.73
C GLY A 287 21.80 -8.73 40.54
N VAL A 288 22.69 -8.02 39.85
CA VAL A 288 23.71 -7.16 40.50
C VAL A 288 23.52 -5.74 40.02
N VAL A 289 23.50 -4.76 40.92
CA VAL A 289 23.38 -3.35 40.54
C VAL A 289 24.68 -2.87 39.91
N GLU A 290 24.59 -2.45 38.65
CA GLU A 290 25.71 -1.95 37.85
C GLU A 290 25.80 -0.42 37.91
N ARG A 291 24.65 0.27 37.96
CA ARG A 291 24.59 1.73 37.95
C ARG A 291 23.44 2.25 38.82
N VAL A 292 23.70 3.36 39.50
CA VAL A 292 22.70 4.14 40.24
C VAL A 292 22.37 5.39 39.43
N LEU A 293 21.08 5.63 39.20
CA LEU A 293 20.54 6.85 38.56
C LEU A 293 19.66 7.59 39.58
N ALA A 294 19.32 8.85 39.28
CA ALA A 294 18.56 9.73 40.20
C ALA A 294 17.29 9.07 40.77
N HIS A 295 16.52 8.34 39.94
CA HIS A 295 15.27 7.67 40.35
C HIS A 295 15.22 6.19 39.92
N ALA A 296 16.37 5.58 39.64
CA ALA A 296 16.42 4.21 39.14
C ALA A 296 17.73 3.50 39.50
N ARG A 297 17.75 2.17 39.35
CA ARG A 297 18.95 1.34 39.45
C ARG A 297 19.02 0.44 38.22
N VAL A 298 20.18 0.36 37.59
CA VAL A 298 20.40 -0.58 36.48
C VAL A 298 20.97 -1.87 37.06
N ALA A 299 20.22 -2.96 36.94
CA ALA A 299 20.63 -4.27 37.39
C ALA A 299 21.04 -5.14 36.20
N ARG A 300 22.20 -5.80 36.30
CA ARG A 300 22.73 -6.73 35.30
C ARG A 300 22.46 -8.18 35.69
N PHE A 301 22.20 -9.03 34.68
CA PHE A 301 21.93 -10.46 34.84
C PHE A 301 22.81 -11.30 33.90
N ALA A 302 23.52 -12.29 34.47
CA ALA A 302 24.40 -13.21 33.74
C ALA A 302 23.67 -14.39 33.08
N LYS A 303 22.45 -14.67 33.53
CA LYS A 303 21.60 -15.76 33.04
C LYS A 303 20.32 -15.17 32.45
N THR A 304 19.70 -15.91 31.53
CA THR A 304 18.38 -15.52 31.03
C THR A 304 17.38 -15.58 32.19
N THR A 305 16.69 -14.47 32.45
CA THR A 305 15.80 -14.29 33.60
C THR A 305 14.42 -13.86 33.12
N TYR A 306 13.37 -14.50 33.62
CA TYR A 306 11.98 -14.18 33.33
C TYR A 306 11.35 -13.54 34.58
N VAL A 307 11.18 -12.21 34.55
CA VAL A 307 10.59 -11.47 35.69
C VAL A 307 9.11 -11.25 35.39
N ALA A 308 8.24 -11.78 36.24
CA ALA A 308 6.79 -11.60 36.15
C ALA A 308 6.30 -10.56 37.18
N THR A 309 5.13 -9.95 36.95
CA THR A 309 4.44 -9.17 37.99
C THR A 309 4.26 -10.02 39.25
N GLY A 310 4.56 -9.44 40.41
CA GLY A 310 4.55 -10.12 41.70
C GLY A 310 5.80 -10.96 42.00
N THR A 311 6.79 -11.02 41.10
CA THR A 311 8.06 -11.72 41.40
C THR A 311 8.71 -11.08 42.61
N THR A 312 9.01 -11.86 43.64
CA THR A 312 9.71 -11.35 44.83
C THR A 312 11.21 -11.26 44.57
N LEU A 313 11.78 -10.08 44.82
CA LEU A 313 13.22 -9.83 44.84
C LEU A 313 13.69 -9.75 46.30
N VAL A 314 14.84 -10.34 46.60
CA VAL A 314 15.41 -10.41 47.95
C VAL A 314 16.84 -9.90 47.94
N SER A 315 17.11 -8.78 48.61
CA SER A 315 18.47 -8.23 48.71
C SER A 315 19.39 -9.13 49.55
N ALA A 316 20.71 -8.94 49.44
CA ALA A 316 21.68 -9.57 50.33
C ALA A 316 21.39 -9.32 51.83
N THR A 317 20.82 -8.16 52.18
CA THR A 317 20.36 -7.79 53.52
C THR A 317 18.99 -8.38 53.91
N ARG A 318 18.48 -9.36 53.14
CA ARG A 318 17.19 -10.06 53.33
C ARG A 318 15.95 -9.16 53.24
N ARG A 319 16.06 -7.93 52.74
CA ARG A 319 14.90 -7.07 52.45
C ARG A 319 14.20 -7.56 51.20
N ARG A 320 12.87 -7.58 51.22
CA ARG A 320 12.04 -8.11 50.13
C ARG A 320 11.26 -6.98 49.47
N THR A 321 11.07 -7.09 48.17
CA THR A 321 10.11 -6.29 47.40
C THR A 321 9.42 -7.19 46.39
N ASN A 322 8.23 -6.81 45.95
CA ASN A 322 7.58 -7.46 44.83
C ASN A 322 7.71 -6.57 43.60
N VAL A 323 7.91 -7.21 42.46
CA VAL A 323 7.85 -6.51 41.18
C VAL A 323 6.43 -6.05 40.94
N GLY A 324 6.24 -4.77 40.66
CA GLY A 324 4.95 -4.15 40.36
C GLY A 324 4.38 -4.60 39.01
N VAL A 325 3.40 -3.84 38.52
CA VAL A 325 2.71 -4.18 37.26
C VAL A 325 3.66 -4.00 36.07
N LEU A 326 3.92 -5.09 35.35
CA LEU A 326 4.69 -5.10 34.11
C LEU A 326 3.74 -4.96 32.91
N PRO A 327 4.22 -4.46 31.76
CA PRO A 327 3.44 -4.47 30.53
C PRO A 327 3.05 -5.90 30.16
N ALA A 328 1.78 -6.10 29.83
CA ALA A 328 1.33 -7.40 29.36
C ALA A 328 1.89 -7.68 27.98
N ARG A 329 2.05 -8.97 27.67
CA ARG A 329 2.39 -9.35 26.30
C ARG A 329 1.13 -9.28 25.44
N PRO A 330 1.20 -8.81 24.19
CA PRO A 330 0.07 -8.90 23.28
C PRO A 330 -0.42 -10.34 23.17
N GLY A 331 -1.75 -10.52 23.28
CA GLY A 331 -2.40 -11.80 23.05
C GLY A 331 -2.19 -12.29 21.61
N SER A 332 -2.13 -13.60 21.41
CA SER A 332 -2.10 -14.20 20.07
C SER A 332 -2.64 -15.62 20.06
N LEU A 333 -3.33 -16.00 18.99
CA LEU A 333 -3.66 -17.39 18.67
C LEU A 333 -2.54 -17.98 17.82
N ARG A 334 -2.07 -19.17 18.18
CA ARG A 334 -1.08 -19.90 17.38
C ARG A 334 -1.81 -20.91 16.49
N LEU A 335 -1.64 -20.75 15.19
CA LEU A 335 -2.34 -21.53 14.16
C LEU A 335 -1.32 -22.30 13.30
N PHE A 336 -1.64 -23.55 13.01
CA PHE A 336 -0.89 -24.45 12.14
C PHE A 336 -1.75 -24.85 10.95
N THR A 337 -1.11 -25.24 9.84
CA THR A 337 -1.81 -25.86 8.72
C THR A 337 -2.65 -27.04 9.20
N GLY A 338 -3.92 -27.08 8.80
CA GLY A 338 -4.91 -28.07 9.22
C GLY A 338 -5.74 -27.66 10.45
N ASP A 339 -5.32 -26.66 11.23
CA ASP A 339 -6.15 -26.13 12.32
C ASP A 339 -7.46 -25.55 11.78
N VAL A 340 -8.54 -25.67 12.55
CA VAL A 340 -9.81 -24.98 12.30
C VAL A 340 -9.93 -23.81 13.29
N LEU A 341 -10.27 -22.64 12.76
CA LEU A 341 -10.55 -21.41 13.49
C LEU A 341 -11.99 -20.98 13.20
N THR A 342 -12.77 -20.70 14.23
CA THR A 342 -14.12 -20.15 14.09
C THR A 342 -14.08 -18.62 14.13
N LEU A 343 -14.55 -17.97 13.07
CA LEU A 343 -14.87 -16.54 13.05
C LEU A 343 -16.27 -16.33 13.59
N THR A 344 -16.46 -15.32 14.43
CA THR A 344 -17.73 -15.08 15.13
C THR A 344 -18.09 -13.61 15.13
N ARG A 345 -19.37 -13.28 15.27
CA ARG A 345 -19.82 -11.89 15.45
C ARG A 345 -19.43 -11.29 16.81
N GLU A 346 -19.13 -12.13 17.80
CA GLU A 346 -18.79 -11.67 19.15
C GLU A 346 -17.37 -11.08 19.22
N LEU A 347 -17.25 -9.83 19.65
CA LEU A 347 -15.96 -9.14 19.85
C LEU A 347 -15.42 -9.28 21.28
N ALA A 348 -15.88 -10.28 22.04
CA ALA A 348 -15.30 -10.60 23.34
C ALA A 348 -13.84 -11.07 23.16
N PRO A 349 -12.89 -10.61 24.00
CA PRO A 349 -11.49 -10.96 23.84
C PRO A 349 -11.27 -12.47 23.84
N ALA A 350 -10.74 -13.01 22.73
CA ALA A 350 -10.45 -14.43 22.62
C ALA A 350 -9.36 -14.82 23.63
N SER A 351 -9.57 -15.92 24.36
CA SER A 351 -8.56 -16.43 25.30
C SER A 351 -7.33 -16.96 24.55
N PRO A 352 -6.10 -16.82 25.08
CA PRO A 352 -4.92 -17.44 24.48
C PRO A 352 -5.11 -18.96 24.36
N GLY A 353 -5.03 -19.48 23.13
CA GLY A 353 -5.27 -20.90 22.83
C GLY A 353 -6.70 -21.24 22.41
N ALA A 354 -7.62 -20.28 22.43
CA ALA A 354 -8.94 -20.45 21.81
C ALA A 354 -8.82 -20.78 20.31
N ARG A 355 -9.83 -21.48 19.80
CA ARG A 355 -10.03 -21.74 18.37
C ARG A 355 -11.19 -20.92 17.81
N ARG A 356 -11.47 -19.77 18.42
CA ARG A 356 -12.45 -18.79 17.92
C ARG A 356 -11.93 -17.37 18.08
N ILE A 357 -12.34 -16.47 17.18
CA ILE A 357 -12.03 -15.05 17.26
C ILE A 357 -13.17 -14.24 16.61
N GLY A 358 -13.43 -13.06 17.18
CA GLY A 358 -14.37 -12.12 16.58
C GLY A 358 -13.89 -11.60 15.21
N CYS A 359 -14.78 -11.05 14.41
CA CYS A 359 -14.43 -10.25 13.23
C CYS A 359 -15.26 -8.97 13.15
N THR A 360 -14.67 -7.92 12.58
CA THR A 360 -15.30 -6.63 12.36
C THR A 360 -15.13 -6.23 10.88
N PRO A 361 -16.19 -5.77 10.19
CA PRO A 361 -17.58 -5.75 10.66
C PRO A 361 -18.19 -7.17 10.70
N PRO A 362 -19.10 -7.49 11.64
CA PRO A 362 -19.61 -8.85 11.84
C PRO A 362 -20.56 -9.35 10.73
N GLU A 363 -21.25 -8.45 10.02
CA GLU A 363 -22.17 -8.75 8.91
C GLU A 363 -21.49 -9.41 7.71
N VAL A 364 -20.16 -9.29 7.59
CA VAL A 364 -19.40 -9.94 6.50
C VAL A 364 -19.52 -11.45 6.55
N LEU A 365 -19.76 -12.04 7.74
CA LEU A 365 -19.92 -13.48 7.90
C LEU A 365 -21.15 -14.03 7.18
N ASP A 366 -22.13 -13.17 6.86
CA ASP A 366 -23.39 -13.58 6.22
C ASP A 366 -23.23 -13.77 4.71
N ALA A 367 -22.21 -13.13 4.12
CA ALA A 367 -21.91 -13.23 2.70
C ALA A 367 -21.01 -14.44 2.37
N VAL A 368 -20.24 -14.92 3.35
CA VAL A 368 -19.20 -15.94 3.16
C VAL A 368 -19.79 -17.32 2.91
N ARG A 369 -19.23 -18.05 1.93
CA ARG A 369 -19.67 -19.40 1.53
C ARG A 369 -18.60 -20.46 1.71
N VAL A 370 -19.04 -21.69 1.92
CA VAL A 370 -18.14 -22.86 2.01
C VAL A 370 -17.32 -23.00 0.72
N GLY A 371 -16.01 -23.16 0.88
CA GLY A 371 -15.05 -23.25 -0.22
C GLY A 371 -14.33 -21.94 -0.55
N GLU A 372 -14.81 -20.79 -0.05
CA GLU A 372 -14.17 -19.49 -0.29
C GLU A 372 -12.86 -19.33 0.50
N ARG A 373 -11.92 -18.58 -0.06
CA ARG A 373 -10.63 -18.28 0.57
C ARG A 373 -10.77 -17.21 1.64
N VAL A 374 -9.98 -17.36 2.70
CA VAL A 374 -9.84 -16.37 3.77
C VAL A 374 -8.36 -16.20 4.08
N ALA A 375 -7.88 -14.97 4.14
CA ALA A 375 -6.50 -14.68 4.54
C ALA A 375 -6.44 -13.75 5.76
N PHE A 376 -5.42 -13.92 6.59
CA PHE A 376 -5.21 -13.13 7.82
C PHE A 376 -3.80 -12.54 7.90
N ASP A 377 -3.69 -11.40 8.58
CA ASP A 377 -2.41 -10.69 8.88
C ASP A 377 -1.58 -10.50 7.61
N ASP A 378 -2.18 -9.87 6.60
CA ASP A 378 -1.57 -9.54 5.31
C ASP A 378 -1.07 -10.77 4.54
N GLY A 379 -1.90 -11.83 4.47
CA GLY A 379 -1.58 -13.07 3.74
C GLY A 379 -0.56 -13.98 4.43
N ARG A 380 -0.32 -13.81 5.74
CA ARG A 380 0.59 -14.69 6.50
C ARG A 380 -0.04 -16.01 6.91
N ILE A 381 -1.37 -16.06 6.90
CA ILE A 381 -2.17 -17.24 7.22
C ILE A 381 -3.26 -17.32 6.17
N ASP A 382 -3.23 -18.37 5.36
CA ASP A 382 -4.28 -18.66 4.39
C ASP A 382 -5.17 -19.76 4.96
N ALA A 383 -6.46 -19.65 4.69
CA ALA A 383 -7.48 -20.57 5.10
C ALA A 383 -8.57 -20.69 4.04
N VAL A 384 -9.40 -21.71 4.18
CA VAL A 384 -10.59 -21.93 3.36
C VAL A 384 -11.79 -22.14 4.27
N VAL A 385 -12.95 -21.62 3.89
CA VAL A 385 -14.19 -21.81 4.62
C VAL A 385 -14.63 -23.26 4.49
N VAL A 386 -14.91 -23.90 5.63
CA VAL A 386 -15.29 -25.32 5.68
C VAL A 386 -16.71 -25.54 6.19
N GLN A 387 -17.24 -24.59 6.94
CA GLN A 387 -18.60 -24.64 7.46
C GLN A 387 -19.10 -23.23 7.78
N CYS A 388 -20.31 -22.90 7.34
CA CYS A 388 -21.03 -21.70 7.77
C CYS A 388 -22.19 -22.11 8.68
N ARG A 389 -22.36 -21.39 9.78
CA ARG A 389 -23.47 -21.48 10.74
C ARG A 389 -24.02 -20.08 10.99
N ASP A 390 -25.16 -19.97 11.65
CA ASP A 390 -25.74 -18.67 11.98
C ASP A 390 -24.78 -17.85 12.87
N GLY A 391 -24.25 -16.76 12.32
CA GLY A 391 -23.29 -15.87 12.99
C GLY A 391 -21.87 -16.44 13.22
N GLU A 392 -21.55 -17.61 12.68
CA GLU A 392 -20.22 -18.22 12.80
C GLU A 392 -19.74 -18.88 11.50
N VAL A 393 -18.44 -18.73 11.21
CA VAL A 393 -17.79 -19.34 10.04
C VAL A 393 -16.55 -20.08 10.48
N ASP A 394 -16.49 -21.39 10.24
CA ASP A 394 -15.27 -22.17 10.44
C ASP A 394 -14.39 -22.09 9.19
N VAL A 395 -13.14 -21.71 9.41
CA VAL A 395 -12.09 -21.70 8.39
C VAL A 395 -11.00 -22.70 8.76
N ARG A 396 -10.56 -23.50 7.79
CA ARG A 396 -9.43 -24.41 7.95
C ARG A 396 -8.19 -23.78 7.37
N VAL A 397 -7.13 -23.68 8.17
CA VAL A 397 -5.84 -23.12 7.76
C VAL A 397 -5.20 -24.02 6.71
N THR A 398 -4.93 -23.48 5.53
CA THR A 398 -4.29 -24.15 4.39
C THR A 398 -2.80 -23.82 4.34
N ALA A 399 -2.39 -22.61 4.74
CA ALA A 399 -0.99 -22.22 4.80
C ALA A 399 -0.68 -21.38 6.06
N ALA A 400 0.43 -21.70 6.71
CA ALA A 400 0.99 -20.95 7.84
C ALA A 400 2.50 -21.25 7.98
N ALA A 401 3.22 -20.43 8.73
CA ALA A 401 4.63 -20.69 9.04
C ALA A 401 4.82 -22.09 9.67
N GLN A 402 5.90 -22.81 9.32
CA GLN A 402 6.17 -24.18 9.81
C GLN A 402 6.17 -24.30 11.35
N ARG A 403 6.59 -23.25 12.05
CA ARG A 403 6.57 -23.20 13.53
C ARG A 403 5.23 -22.70 14.09
N GLY A 404 4.17 -22.67 13.30
CA GLY A 404 2.89 -22.05 13.61
C GLY A 404 2.94 -20.53 13.50
N ALA A 405 1.95 -19.96 12.82
CA ALA A 405 1.76 -18.51 12.71
C ALA A 405 1.08 -17.94 13.96
N ARG A 406 1.36 -16.67 14.27
CA ARG A 406 0.74 -15.97 15.42
C ARG A 406 -0.27 -14.96 14.91
N LEU A 407 -1.55 -15.30 14.97
CA LEU A 407 -2.64 -14.36 14.72
C LEU A 407 -2.82 -13.49 15.97
N ARG A 408 -2.68 -12.18 15.83
CA ARG A 408 -2.97 -11.21 16.91
C ARG A 408 -4.38 -10.65 16.71
N GLY A 409 -4.91 -9.94 17.70
CA GLY A 409 -6.12 -9.14 17.50
C GLY A 409 -5.84 -7.95 16.58
N GLU A 410 -6.92 -7.38 16.04
CA GLU A 410 -6.93 -6.21 15.17
C GLU A 410 -6.14 -6.38 13.86
N ARG A 411 -5.90 -7.64 13.45
CA ARG A 411 -5.23 -8.01 12.20
C ARG A 411 -6.20 -8.09 11.04
N GLY A 412 -5.75 -7.64 9.87
CA GLY A 412 -6.53 -7.64 8.64
C GLY A 412 -7.07 -9.03 8.29
N ILE A 413 -8.30 -9.06 7.81
CA ILE A 413 -8.94 -10.22 7.19
C ILE A 413 -9.19 -9.85 5.72
N ASN A 414 -8.97 -10.80 4.83
CA ASN A 414 -9.24 -10.69 3.40
C ASN A 414 -10.17 -11.82 2.99
N LEU A 415 -11.18 -11.51 2.18
CA LEU A 415 -12.22 -12.42 1.70
C LEU A 415 -12.31 -12.31 0.17
N PRO A 416 -11.31 -12.87 -0.56
CA PRO A 416 -11.12 -12.51 -1.96
C PRO A 416 -12.23 -12.98 -2.91
N ASP A 417 -12.93 -14.04 -2.52
CA ASP A 417 -13.97 -14.68 -3.32
C ASP A 417 -15.38 -14.23 -2.92
N THR A 418 -15.52 -13.42 -1.88
CA THR A 418 -16.80 -12.99 -1.32
C THR A 418 -17.17 -11.60 -1.85
N ASP A 419 -18.34 -11.46 -2.49
CA ASP A 419 -18.89 -10.13 -2.82
C ASP A 419 -19.49 -9.52 -1.54
N LEU A 420 -18.74 -8.61 -0.93
CA LEU A 420 -19.15 -7.92 0.27
C LEU A 420 -20.05 -6.74 -0.08
N ASP A 421 -21.28 -6.76 0.43
CA ASP A 421 -22.21 -5.62 0.40
C ASP A 421 -21.84 -4.57 1.45
N LEU A 422 -20.60 -4.08 1.38
CA LEU A 422 -20.08 -3.03 2.26
C LEU A 422 -19.87 -1.76 1.45
N ALA A 423 -20.37 -0.64 1.98
CA ALA A 423 -20.02 0.67 1.46
C ALA A 423 -18.53 0.95 1.68
N ALA A 424 -17.86 1.54 0.69
CA ALA A 424 -16.46 1.96 0.84
C ALA A 424 -16.27 3.09 1.87
N LEU A 425 -17.34 3.84 2.18
CA LEU A 425 -17.34 4.88 3.20
C LEU A 425 -18.04 4.38 4.47
N SER A 426 -17.30 4.35 5.58
CA SER A 426 -17.83 4.17 6.92
C SER A 426 -18.29 5.51 7.54
N ASP A 427 -18.99 5.45 8.66
CA ASP A 427 -19.36 6.64 9.43
C ASP A 427 -18.13 7.45 9.88
N GLU A 428 -17.02 6.77 10.20
CA GLU A 428 -15.75 7.41 10.54
C GLU A 428 -15.15 8.14 9.33
N ASP A 429 -15.24 7.54 8.14
CA ASP A 429 -14.78 8.16 6.90
C ASP A 429 -15.58 9.44 6.61
N VAL A 430 -16.92 9.38 6.72
CA VAL A 430 -17.80 10.54 6.53
C VAL A 430 -17.49 11.65 7.55
N ALA A 431 -17.22 11.29 8.81
CA ALA A 431 -16.80 12.27 9.82
C ALA A 431 -15.45 12.91 9.48
N ALA A 432 -14.50 12.14 8.96
CA ALA A 432 -13.18 12.62 8.56
C ALA A 432 -13.23 13.55 7.34
N LEU A 433 -14.19 13.39 6.42
CA LEU A 433 -14.29 14.20 5.18
C LEU A 433 -14.32 15.71 5.44
N ARG A 434 -14.95 16.17 6.52
CA ARG A 434 -14.95 17.60 6.88
C ARG A 434 -13.53 18.13 7.10
N PHE A 435 -12.69 17.33 7.76
CA PHE A 435 -11.28 17.68 7.97
C PHE A 435 -10.51 17.62 6.64
N VAL A 436 -10.73 16.57 5.85
CA VAL A 436 -10.09 16.40 4.54
C VAL A 436 -10.36 17.61 3.64
N VAL A 437 -11.61 18.03 3.49
CA VAL A 437 -12.00 19.18 2.65
C VAL A 437 -11.32 20.48 3.10
N ALA A 438 -11.13 20.68 4.40
CA ALA A 438 -10.49 21.88 4.93
C ALA A 438 -8.95 21.89 4.76
N HIS A 439 -8.31 20.72 4.69
CA HIS A 439 -6.86 20.61 4.89
C HIS A 439 -6.09 19.89 3.77
N ALA A 440 -6.73 19.04 2.99
CA ALA A 440 -6.08 18.20 1.99
C ALA A 440 -6.30 18.72 0.57
N ASP A 441 -5.37 18.40 -0.33
CA ASP A 441 -5.53 18.57 -1.77
C ASP A 441 -6.25 17.37 -2.41
N LEU A 442 -6.12 16.20 -1.78
CA LEU A 442 -6.49 14.90 -2.32
C LEU A 442 -7.14 14.03 -1.24
N VAL A 443 -8.14 13.24 -1.61
CA VAL A 443 -8.75 12.19 -0.78
C VAL A 443 -8.53 10.82 -1.42
N GLY A 444 -8.04 9.87 -0.63
CA GLY A 444 -7.93 8.46 -1.02
C GLY A 444 -9.16 7.69 -0.60
N LEU A 445 -9.91 7.14 -1.56
CA LEU A 445 -11.06 6.26 -1.32
C LEU A 445 -10.59 4.80 -1.25
N SER A 446 -10.49 4.26 -0.02
CA SER A 446 -10.08 2.87 0.24
C SER A 446 -11.18 1.88 -0.11
N PHE A 447 -10.78 0.67 -0.53
CA PHE A 447 -11.65 -0.47 -0.84
C PHE A 447 -12.83 -0.13 -1.78
N VAL A 448 -12.60 0.72 -2.78
CA VAL A 448 -13.63 1.03 -3.78
C VAL A 448 -13.95 -0.20 -4.62
N ASN A 449 -15.23 -0.58 -4.66
CA ASN A 449 -15.71 -1.77 -5.38
C ASN A 449 -16.91 -1.47 -6.29
N ARG A 450 -17.57 -0.32 -6.13
CA ARG A 450 -18.85 -0.01 -6.78
C ARG A 450 -18.88 1.43 -7.26
N ILE A 451 -19.69 1.66 -8.29
CA ILE A 451 -20.00 3.01 -8.81
C ILE A 451 -20.60 3.87 -7.69
N ASP A 452 -21.47 3.28 -6.88
CA ASP A 452 -22.16 3.97 -5.78
C ASP A 452 -21.19 4.50 -4.71
N ASP A 453 -20.05 3.85 -4.49
CA ASP A 453 -19.00 4.34 -3.57
C ASP A 453 -18.48 5.72 -3.99
N ILE A 454 -18.26 5.89 -5.30
CA ILE A 454 -17.75 7.13 -5.89
C ILE A 454 -18.86 8.19 -5.90
N VAL A 455 -20.09 7.80 -6.21
CA VAL A 455 -21.25 8.69 -6.18
C VAL A 455 -21.47 9.24 -4.76
N ALA A 456 -21.41 8.38 -3.74
CA ALA A 456 -21.54 8.75 -2.33
C ALA A 456 -20.44 9.72 -1.90
N LEU A 457 -19.17 9.42 -2.20
CA LEU A 457 -18.05 10.32 -1.91
C LEU A 457 -18.25 11.70 -2.55
N ARG A 458 -18.61 11.74 -3.84
CA ARG A 458 -18.83 13.01 -4.56
C ARG A 458 -20.05 13.77 -4.05
N GLN A 459 -21.07 13.09 -3.54
CA GLN A 459 -22.18 13.76 -2.87
C GLN A 459 -21.72 14.43 -1.58
N HIS A 460 -21.02 13.72 -0.71
CA HIS A 460 -20.49 14.31 0.53
C HIS A 460 -19.50 15.46 0.28
N LEU A 461 -18.64 15.34 -0.73
CA LEU A 461 -17.75 16.44 -1.11
C LEU A 461 -18.54 17.68 -1.54
N ARG A 462 -19.61 17.53 -2.35
CA ARG A 462 -20.48 18.64 -2.73
C ARG A 462 -21.19 19.29 -1.54
N GLU A 463 -21.72 18.47 -0.62
CA GLU A 463 -22.36 18.95 0.61
C GLU A 463 -21.40 19.74 1.51
N LEU A 464 -20.10 19.44 1.43
CA LEU A 464 -19.04 20.11 2.16
C LEU A 464 -18.34 21.24 1.37
N HIS A 465 -18.81 21.56 0.15
CA HIS A 465 -18.18 22.52 -0.77
C HIS A 465 -16.71 22.17 -1.10
N GLY A 466 -16.40 20.88 -1.19
CA GLY A 466 -15.08 20.31 -1.42
C GLY A 466 -14.88 19.72 -2.81
N GLU A 467 -15.61 20.17 -3.82
CA GLU A 467 -15.52 19.64 -5.20
C GLU A 467 -14.14 19.79 -5.85
N ASP A 468 -13.30 20.71 -5.34
CA ASP A 468 -11.93 20.92 -5.79
C ASP A 468 -10.93 19.88 -5.25
N VAL A 469 -11.31 19.09 -4.24
CA VAL A 469 -10.47 18.01 -3.69
C VAL A 469 -10.33 16.90 -4.73
N GLY A 470 -9.10 16.53 -5.06
CA GLY A 470 -8.86 15.44 -6.01
C GLY A 470 -9.20 14.08 -5.42
N ILE A 471 -9.77 13.19 -6.23
CA ILE A 471 -10.19 11.85 -5.80
C ILE A 471 -9.17 10.83 -6.29
N VAL A 472 -8.65 10.01 -5.38
CA VAL A 472 -7.81 8.86 -5.72
C VAL A 472 -8.55 7.57 -5.38
N LEU A 473 -8.85 6.78 -6.40
CA LEU A 473 -9.45 5.45 -6.24
C LEU A 473 -8.36 4.45 -5.82
N LYS A 474 -8.49 3.82 -4.65
CA LYS A 474 -7.54 2.79 -4.22
C LYS A 474 -8.05 1.41 -4.62
N ILE A 475 -7.34 0.78 -5.55
CA ILE A 475 -7.65 -0.57 -6.02
C ILE A 475 -6.93 -1.57 -5.12
N GLU A 476 -7.69 -2.11 -4.18
CA GLU A 476 -7.22 -2.99 -3.09
C GLU A 476 -7.77 -4.42 -3.20
N THR A 477 -8.79 -4.65 -4.04
CA THR A 477 -9.54 -5.90 -4.15
C THR A 477 -9.62 -6.37 -5.60
N VAL A 478 -9.90 -7.66 -5.80
CA VAL A 478 -10.17 -8.21 -7.14
C VAL A 478 -11.44 -7.59 -7.74
N HIS A 479 -12.49 -7.41 -6.93
CA HIS A 479 -13.75 -6.80 -7.36
C HIS A 479 -13.57 -5.35 -7.85
N GLY A 480 -12.78 -4.54 -7.13
CA GLY A 480 -12.45 -3.18 -7.53
C GLY A 480 -11.64 -3.15 -8.83
N PHE A 481 -10.74 -4.11 -9.03
CA PHE A 481 -10.01 -4.26 -10.29
C PHE A 481 -10.91 -4.65 -11.46
N GLU A 482 -11.77 -5.67 -11.31
CA GLU A 482 -12.64 -6.18 -12.37
C GLU A 482 -13.64 -5.11 -12.85
N ARG A 483 -14.03 -4.18 -11.98
CA ARG A 483 -14.93 -3.05 -12.27
C ARG A 483 -14.20 -1.74 -12.58
N LEU A 484 -12.86 -1.74 -12.60
CA LEU A 484 -12.06 -0.53 -12.77
C LEU A 484 -12.48 0.36 -13.96
N PRO A 485 -12.83 -0.17 -15.15
CA PRO A 485 -13.30 0.66 -16.25
C PRO A 485 -14.51 1.54 -15.90
N ASP A 486 -15.52 0.96 -15.24
CA ASP A 486 -16.73 1.66 -14.84
C ASP A 486 -16.47 2.64 -13.69
N LEU A 487 -15.59 2.25 -12.75
CA LEU A 487 -15.14 3.12 -11.67
C LEU A 487 -14.40 4.35 -12.22
N LEU A 488 -13.53 4.17 -13.21
CA LEU A 488 -12.81 5.26 -13.89
C LEU A 488 -13.77 6.23 -14.56
N LEU A 489 -14.70 5.72 -15.40
CA LEU A 489 -15.70 6.55 -16.08
C LEU A 489 -16.57 7.33 -15.08
N THR A 490 -16.95 6.70 -13.96
CA THR A 490 -17.72 7.37 -12.89
C THR A 490 -16.90 8.45 -12.20
N ALA A 491 -15.63 8.18 -11.88
CA ALA A 491 -14.76 9.13 -11.21
C ALA A 491 -14.42 10.33 -12.11
N MET A 492 -14.29 10.13 -13.42
CA MET A 492 -14.03 11.18 -14.43
C MET A 492 -15.09 12.29 -14.48
N ALA A 493 -16.22 12.13 -13.80
CA ALA A 493 -17.14 13.22 -13.57
C ALA A 493 -16.58 14.31 -12.61
N SER A 494 -15.48 14.02 -11.89
CA SER A 494 -14.65 15.01 -11.21
C SER A 494 -13.44 15.42 -12.06
N GLU A 495 -12.99 16.67 -11.95
CA GLU A 495 -11.87 17.17 -12.77
C GLU A 495 -10.52 16.52 -12.38
N ARG A 496 -10.32 16.24 -11.10
CA ARG A 496 -9.06 15.73 -10.53
C ARG A 496 -9.26 14.29 -10.04
N VAL A 497 -8.77 13.34 -10.83
CA VAL A 497 -8.94 11.90 -10.59
C VAL A 497 -7.61 11.19 -10.74
N GLY A 498 -7.34 10.23 -9.87
CA GLY A 498 -6.21 9.30 -9.96
C GLY A 498 -6.58 7.90 -9.49
N VAL A 499 -5.69 6.96 -9.75
CA VAL A 499 -5.78 5.58 -9.25
C VAL A 499 -4.55 5.25 -8.43
N MET A 500 -4.73 4.59 -7.29
CA MET A 500 -3.64 4.02 -6.52
C MET A 500 -3.69 2.49 -6.62
N VAL A 501 -2.59 1.89 -7.10
CA VAL A 501 -2.40 0.44 -7.06
C VAL A 501 -1.91 0.07 -5.67
N ALA A 502 -2.83 -0.29 -4.78
CA ALA A 502 -2.54 -0.60 -3.39
C ALA A 502 -2.15 -2.08 -3.25
N ARG A 503 -0.94 -2.39 -3.73
CA ARG A 503 -0.44 -3.76 -3.91
C ARG A 503 -0.42 -4.61 -2.64
N GLY A 504 -0.30 -4.00 -1.46
CA GLY A 504 -0.28 -4.71 -0.18
C GLY A 504 -1.54 -5.56 0.04
N ASP A 505 -2.71 -4.93 0.01
CA ASP A 505 -3.99 -5.63 0.15
C ASP A 505 -4.33 -6.39 -1.14
N LEU A 506 -4.09 -5.81 -2.32
CA LEU A 506 -4.39 -6.43 -3.61
C LEU A 506 -3.65 -7.76 -3.84
N ALA A 507 -2.40 -7.87 -3.37
CA ALA A 507 -1.62 -9.11 -3.46
C ALA A 507 -2.23 -10.25 -2.64
N VAL A 508 -2.81 -9.94 -1.48
CA VAL A 508 -3.49 -10.91 -0.62
C VAL A 508 -4.77 -11.40 -1.30
N GLU A 509 -5.47 -10.51 -2.01
CA GLU A 509 -6.71 -10.81 -2.70
C GLU A 509 -6.51 -11.67 -3.96
N CYS A 510 -5.65 -11.21 -4.88
CA CYS A 510 -5.45 -11.88 -6.17
C CYS A 510 -4.38 -13.00 -6.14
N GLY A 511 -3.54 -13.04 -5.11
CA GLY A 511 -2.35 -13.88 -5.04
C GLY A 511 -1.13 -13.22 -5.70
N PHE A 512 0.08 -13.63 -5.30
CA PHE A 512 1.32 -13.02 -5.79
C PHE A 512 1.56 -13.25 -7.29
N GLU A 513 1.12 -14.39 -7.81
CA GLU A 513 1.24 -14.74 -9.23
C GLU A 513 0.37 -13.82 -10.09
N ARG A 514 -0.89 -13.60 -9.66
CA ARG A 514 -1.86 -12.77 -10.37
C ARG A 514 -1.58 -11.28 -10.19
N LEU A 515 -0.93 -10.87 -9.10
CA LEU A 515 -0.54 -9.47 -8.90
C LEU A 515 0.32 -8.96 -10.06
N ALA A 516 1.19 -9.80 -10.63
CA ALA A 516 2.07 -9.43 -11.72
C ALA A 516 1.32 -9.01 -12.99
N GLU A 517 0.20 -9.67 -13.31
CA GLU A 517 -0.68 -9.29 -14.44
C GLU A 517 -1.55 -8.09 -14.07
N VAL A 518 -2.20 -8.12 -12.90
CA VAL A 518 -3.21 -7.13 -12.50
C VAL A 518 -2.61 -5.71 -12.45
N GLN A 519 -1.39 -5.57 -11.91
CA GLN A 519 -0.75 -4.25 -11.85
C GLN A 519 -0.42 -3.65 -13.23
N GLU A 520 -0.09 -4.49 -14.22
CA GLU A 520 0.14 -4.05 -15.61
C GLU A 520 -1.18 -3.65 -16.27
N GLU A 521 -2.24 -4.43 -16.07
CA GLU A 521 -3.56 -4.11 -16.61
C GLU A 521 -4.12 -2.81 -16.04
N ILE A 522 -3.93 -2.54 -14.74
CA ILE A 522 -4.30 -1.26 -14.14
C ILE A 522 -3.52 -0.11 -14.78
N LEU A 523 -2.20 -0.26 -14.99
CA LEU A 523 -1.39 0.76 -15.67
C LEU A 523 -1.91 1.03 -17.08
N TRP A 524 -2.22 0.00 -17.87
CA TRP A 524 -2.68 0.17 -19.24
C TRP A 524 -4.07 0.82 -19.31
N LEU A 525 -5.00 0.41 -18.44
CA LEU A 525 -6.34 1.01 -18.36
C LEU A 525 -6.25 2.48 -17.99
N CYS A 526 -5.40 2.84 -17.02
CA CYS A 526 -5.22 4.22 -16.60
C CYS A 526 -4.50 5.06 -17.66
N GLU A 527 -3.54 4.49 -18.38
CA GLU A 527 -2.87 5.14 -19.52
C GLU A 527 -3.88 5.43 -20.64
N ALA A 528 -4.74 4.48 -20.99
CA ALA A 528 -5.83 4.68 -21.96
C ALA A 528 -6.87 5.71 -21.50
N ALA A 529 -7.12 5.76 -20.19
CA ALA A 529 -7.97 6.75 -19.56
C ALA A 529 -7.30 8.11 -19.34
N HIS A 530 -6.00 8.25 -19.65
CA HIS A 530 -5.16 9.39 -19.28
C HIS A 530 -5.29 9.79 -17.79
N ILE A 531 -5.53 8.82 -16.92
CA ILE A 531 -5.66 9.02 -15.47
C ILE A 531 -4.32 8.68 -14.81
N PRO A 532 -3.75 9.58 -13.98
CA PRO A 532 -2.49 9.33 -13.31
C PRO A 532 -2.57 8.16 -12.32
N VAL A 533 -1.52 7.34 -12.30
CA VAL A 533 -1.40 6.21 -11.38
C VAL A 533 -0.40 6.51 -10.27
N ILE A 534 -0.76 6.14 -9.04
CA ILE A 534 0.13 6.05 -7.90
C ILE A 534 0.50 4.58 -7.67
N TRP A 535 1.76 4.23 -7.88
CA TRP A 535 2.32 2.92 -7.57
C TRP A 535 2.63 2.84 -6.08
N ALA A 536 1.81 2.09 -5.35
CA ALA A 536 1.83 2.12 -3.90
C ALA A 536 2.20 0.79 -3.25
N THR A 537 2.61 0.92 -1.98
CA THR A 537 2.99 -0.12 -1.02
C THR A 537 4.27 -0.87 -1.38
N GLN A 538 5.06 -1.23 -0.38
CA GLN A 538 6.25 -2.10 -0.46
C GLN A 538 7.42 -1.65 -1.37
N VAL A 539 7.34 -0.48 -2.01
CA VAL A 539 8.50 0.11 -2.71
C VAL A 539 9.54 0.53 -1.69
N LEU A 540 10.75 -0.03 -1.79
CA LEU A 540 11.87 0.25 -0.88
C LEU A 540 11.52 0.07 0.62
N ASP A 541 10.59 -0.82 0.98
CA ASP A 541 10.14 -1.03 2.36
C ASP A 541 11.24 -1.54 3.30
N GLN A 542 12.04 -2.51 2.86
CA GLN A 542 13.21 -2.97 3.59
C GLN A 542 14.22 -1.83 3.73
N MET A 543 14.40 -1.01 2.70
CA MET A 543 15.30 0.14 2.78
C MET A 543 14.81 1.16 3.82
N ALA A 544 13.54 1.55 3.78
CA ALA A 544 12.95 2.47 4.76
C ALA A 544 13.06 1.93 6.19
N ARG A 545 13.01 0.61 6.38
CA ARG A 545 13.10 -0.05 7.69
C ARG A 545 14.51 -0.32 8.18
N THR A 546 15.46 -0.64 7.29
CA THR A 546 16.79 -1.18 7.66
C THR A 546 17.97 -0.36 7.13
N GLY A 547 17.70 0.64 6.27
CA GLY A 547 18.71 1.46 5.60
C GLY A 547 19.40 0.78 4.42
N ARG A 548 19.01 -0.45 4.05
CA ARG A 548 19.60 -1.18 2.92
C ARG A 548 18.53 -1.79 2.00
N PRO A 549 18.52 -1.45 0.70
CA PRO A 549 17.61 -2.07 -0.25
C PRO A 549 18.06 -3.49 -0.60
N SER A 550 17.09 -4.33 -0.93
CA SER A 550 17.28 -5.59 -1.63
C SER A 550 17.35 -5.37 -3.15
N ARG A 551 17.88 -6.34 -3.89
CA ARG A 551 17.91 -6.28 -5.36
C ARG A 551 16.50 -6.23 -5.96
N ALA A 552 15.55 -6.96 -5.37
CA ALA A 552 14.17 -7.00 -5.83
C ALA A 552 13.49 -5.62 -5.71
N GLU A 553 13.75 -4.88 -4.63
CA GLU A 553 13.20 -3.53 -4.46
C GLU A 553 13.77 -2.54 -5.49
N ILE A 554 15.02 -2.68 -5.91
CA ILE A 554 15.58 -1.84 -6.98
C ILE A 554 14.87 -2.10 -8.30
N SER A 555 14.62 -3.38 -8.64
CA SER A 555 13.83 -3.72 -9.82
C SER A 555 12.39 -3.21 -9.72
N ASP A 556 11.80 -3.26 -8.53
CA ASP A 556 10.46 -2.73 -8.28
C ASP A 556 10.39 -1.21 -8.48
N VAL A 557 11.40 -0.45 -8.04
CA VAL A 557 11.49 1.00 -8.30
C VAL A 557 11.51 1.30 -9.80
N VAL A 558 12.24 0.52 -10.58
CA VAL A 558 12.31 0.70 -12.05
C VAL A 558 10.93 0.45 -12.68
N MET A 559 10.19 -0.55 -12.22
CA MET A 559 8.81 -0.80 -12.68
C MET A 559 7.86 0.32 -12.23
N ALA A 560 7.99 0.76 -10.98
CA ALA A 560 7.21 1.85 -10.40
C ALA A 560 7.38 3.17 -11.17
N GLY A 561 8.54 3.40 -11.80
CA GLY A 561 8.81 4.54 -12.66
C GLY A 561 7.92 4.65 -13.91
N ARG A 562 7.09 3.64 -14.21
CA ARG A 562 6.05 3.71 -15.25
C ARG A 562 4.76 4.39 -14.78
N SER A 563 4.63 4.66 -13.49
CA SER A 563 3.50 5.39 -12.92
C SER A 563 3.79 6.90 -12.83
N GLU A 564 2.75 7.70 -12.62
CA GLU A 564 2.89 9.15 -12.43
C GLU A 564 3.42 9.50 -11.03
N CYS A 565 3.26 8.60 -10.07
CA CYS A 565 3.74 8.77 -8.71
C CYS A 565 4.11 7.45 -8.04
N VAL A 566 5.21 7.44 -7.28
CA VAL A 566 5.63 6.29 -6.47
C VAL A 566 5.48 6.62 -4.99
N MET A 567 4.82 5.73 -4.23
CA MET A 567 4.59 5.90 -2.79
C MET A 567 5.62 5.14 -1.95
N LEU A 568 6.23 5.84 -1.00
CA LEU A 568 7.05 5.26 0.07
C LEU A 568 6.25 5.12 1.37
N ASN A 569 6.47 3.99 2.04
CA ASN A 569 6.00 3.76 3.41
C ASN A 569 6.89 4.49 4.43
N LYS A 570 6.37 4.64 5.66
CA LYS A 570 7.12 5.20 6.79
C LYS A 570 8.20 4.25 7.30
N GLY A 571 9.31 4.79 7.80
CA GLY A 571 10.38 4.03 8.43
C GLY A 571 11.52 4.93 8.92
N PRO A 572 12.40 4.43 9.81
CA PRO A 572 13.50 5.21 10.39
C PRO A 572 14.49 5.74 9.33
N HIS A 573 14.56 5.10 8.16
CA HIS A 573 15.44 5.47 7.05
C HIS A 573 14.67 5.99 5.83
N VAL A 574 13.47 6.56 6.03
CA VAL A 574 12.60 7.04 4.95
C VAL A 574 13.25 8.16 4.13
N VAL A 575 14.08 9.01 4.74
CA VAL A 575 14.79 10.09 4.03
C VAL A 575 15.84 9.52 3.08
N GLU A 576 16.58 8.49 3.50
CA GLU A 576 17.53 7.78 2.63
C GLU A 576 16.80 7.03 1.51
N ALA A 577 15.71 6.33 1.83
CA ALA A 577 14.88 5.64 0.84
C ALA A 577 14.35 6.61 -0.22
N LEU A 578 13.88 7.79 0.19
CA LEU A 578 13.44 8.86 -0.69
C LEU A 578 14.55 9.32 -1.64
N ARG A 579 15.76 9.57 -1.14
CA ARG A 579 16.90 9.98 -1.99
C ARG A 579 17.31 8.90 -2.99
N THR A 580 17.28 7.63 -2.57
CA THR A 580 17.55 6.50 -3.47
C THR A 580 16.47 6.35 -4.54
N LEU A 581 15.20 6.51 -4.17
CA LEU A 581 14.09 6.53 -5.13
C LEU A 581 14.26 7.67 -6.15
N ASP A 582 14.54 8.89 -5.67
CA ASP A 582 14.76 10.09 -6.50
C ASP A 582 15.89 9.88 -7.52
N ASP A 583 17.04 9.36 -7.09
CA ASP A 583 18.19 9.09 -7.97
C ASP A 583 17.90 8.02 -9.02
N ILE A 584 17.26 6.90 -8.64
CA ILE A 584 16.95 5.81 -9.58
C ILE A 584 15.94 6.30 -10.63
N LEU A 585 14.87 6.97 -10.22
CA LEU A 585 13.85 7.48 -11.14
C LEU A 585 14.45 8.51 -12.10
N GLY A 586 15.29 9.44 -11.61
CA GLY A 586 15.94 10.43 -12.47
C GLY A 586 16.89 9.81 -13.50
N ARG A 587 17.60 8.73 -13.15
CA ARG A 587 18.44 7.99 -14.12
C ARG A 587 17.62 7.27 -15.18
N MET A 588 16.48 6.69 -14.78
CA MET A 588 15.63 5.90 -15.65
C MET A 588 14.79 6.73 -16.62
N ASP A 589 14.49 7.98 -16.30
CA ASP A 589 13.67 8.87 -17.12
C ASP A 589 14.17 8.99 -18.58
N SER A 590 15.49 9.07 -18.77
CA SER A 590 16.12 9.14 -20.11
C SER A 590 16.14 7.81 -20.88
N VAL A 591 15.79 6.69 -20.23
CA VAL A 591 15.92 5.33 -20.77
C VAL A 591 14.55 4.74 -21.11
N GLN A 592 13.53 5.08 -20.34
CA GLN A 592 12.22 4.45 -20.45
C GLN A 592 11.11 5.46 -20.20
N HIS A 593 10.12 5.48 -21.09
CA HIS A 593 8.87 6.18 -20.88
C HIS A 593 7.74 5.16 -20.91
N LYS A 594 7.02 4.98 -19.80
CA LYS A 594 5.98 3.94 -19.67
C LYS A 594 6.55 2.58 -20.10
N LYS A 595 5.90 1.88 -21.03
CA LYS A 595 6.39 0.63 -21.64
C LYS A 595 7.28 0.82 -22.88
N THR A 596 7.56 2.07 -23.26
CA THR A 596 8.39 2.40 -24.42
C THR A 596 9.84 2.59 -23.97
N SER A 597 10.71 1.67 -24.40
CA SER A 597 12.15 1.89 -24.32
C SER A 597 12.56 3.01 -25.28
N LEU A 598 13.19 4.04 -24.74
CA LEU A 598 13.80 5.11 -25.53
C LEU A 598 15.28 4.77 -25.71
N LEU A 599 15.69 4.55 -26.96
CA LEU A 599 17.07 4.19 -27.26
C LEU A 599 17.96 5.44 -27.24
N ARG A 600 18.28 5.92 -26.03
CA ARG A 600 19.29 6.97 -25.87
C ARG A 600 20.65 6.45 -26.33
N ARG A 601 21.52 7.36 -26.78
CA ARG A 601 22.91 7.02 -27.08
C ARG A 601 23.56 6.35 -25.87
N LEU A 602 24.15 5.17 -26.08
CA LEU A 602 24.85 4.43 -25.02
C LEU A 602 26.25 5.03 -24.83
N GLU A 603 26.52 5.49 -23.62
CA GLU A 603 27.82 6.06 -23.23
C GLU A 603 28.67 5.07 -22.41
N SER A 604 28.12 3.90 -22.09
CA SER A 604 28.78 2.87 -21.27
C SER A 604 30.08 2.34 -21.87
N TRP A 605 30.30 2.52 -23.19
CA TRP A 605 31.52 2.10 -23.90
C TRP A 605 32.21 3.24 -24.65
N SER A 606 31.78 4.50 -24.44
CA SER A 606 32.58 5.64 -24.87
C SER A 606 33.75 5.78 -23.89
N SER A 607 34.97 5.53 -24.35
CA SER A 607 36.19 5.78 -23.58
C SER A 607 36.12 7.16 -22.89
N PRO A 608 36.61 7.30 -21.65
CA PRO A 608 36.76 8.64 -21.08
C PRO A 608 37.59 9.46 -22.06
N ARG A 609 37.03 10.59 -22.52
CA ARG A 609 37.82 11.58 -23.24
C ARG A 609 38.98 11.93 -22.30
N LYS A 610 40.21 11.63 -22.75
CA LYS A 610 41.45 11.98 -22.03
C LYS A 610 41.49 13.46 -21.72
#